data_AF-R7S0H1-F1
#
_entry.id   AF-R7S0H1-F1
#
_cell.length_a   1.000
_cell.length_b   1.000
_cell.length_c   1.000
_cell.angle_alpha   90.00
_cell.angle_beta   90.00
_cell.angle_gamma   90.00
#
_symmetry.space_group_name_H-M   'P 1'
#
loop_
_entity.id
_entity.type
_entity.pdbx_description
1 polymer ?
#
loop_
_entity_poly.entity_id
_entity_poly.type
_entity_poly.pdbx_seq_one_letter_code
_entity_poly.pdbx_strand_id
1 'polypeptide(L)'
;IPPIPWHANGWYWVFALLTECEKSENRKVLFAVSTAVQDIQGETKNAVFRRIGQTLFPEYYKQDSGTLTNRIRAQIESLTSMYREHSKWLKVTGGGKGGNDESPVEQDVYLSGWYIH
;
A
#
# COMPACT_ATOMS: atom_id res chain seq x y z
N ILE A 1 11.90 14.34 12.64
CA ILE A 1 10.58 14.04 13.25
C ILE A 1 10.62 12.77 14.10
N PRO A 2 9.92 12.73 15.25
CA PRO A 2 9.87 11.56 16.14
C PRO A 2 9.21 10.36 15.45
N PRO A 3 9.47 9.10 15.86
CA PRO A 3 8.82 7.92 15.30
C PRO A 3 7.29 7.99 15.41
N ILE A 4 6.58 7.49 14.39
CA ILE A 4 5.12 7.38 14.43
C ILE A 4 4.78 6.12 15.24
N PRO A 5 3.93 6.21 16.27
CA PRO A 5 3.59 5.06 17.10
C PRO A 5 2.51 4.20 16.42
N TRP A 6 2.85 3.55 15.31
CA TRP A 6 1.91 2.83 14.44
C TRP A 6 0.98 1.85 15.17
N HIS A 7 1.51 1.16 16.19
CA HIS A 7 0.80 0.12 16.94
C HIS A 7 0.20 0.60 18.27
N ALA A 8 0.33 1.89 18.61
CA ALA A 8 -0.28 2.43 19.82
C ALA A 8 -1.80 2.54 19.68
N ASN A 9 -2.49 2.62 20.82
CA ASN A 9 -3.94 2.83 20.92
C ASN A 9 -4.74 1.87 20.02
N GLY A 10 -4.41 0.58 20.06
CA GLY A 10 -5.13 -0.42 19.26
C GLY A 10 -4.95 -0.21 17.75
N TRP A 11 -3.73 0.15 17.30
CA TRP A 11 -3.39 0.29 15.88
C TRP A 11 -4.11 1.46 15.17
N TYR A 12 -4.53 2.47 15.95
CA TYR A 12 -5.27 3.63 15.44
C TYR A 12 -4.63 4.23 14.18
N TRP A 13 -3.31 4.48 14.19
CA TRP A 13 -2.62 5.09 13.07
C TRP A 13 -2.54 4.20 11.83
N VAL A 14 -2.50 2.88 12.01
CA VAL A 14 -2.57 1.94 10.89
C VAL A 14 -3.96 2.00 10.24
N PHE A 15 -5.04 2.01 11.02
CA PHE A 15 -6.39 2.13 10.46
C PHE A 15 -6.64 3.50 9.81
N ALA A 16 -6.13 4.59 10.40
CA ALA A 16 -6.18 5.91 9.78
C ALA A 16 -5.42 5.94 8.44
N LEU A 17 -4.24 5.30 8.38
CA LEU A 17 -3.48 5.16 7.14
C LEU A 17 -4.24 4.36 6.07
N LEU A 18 -4.85 3.23 6.46
CA LEU A 18 -5.66 2.42 5.55
C LEU A 18 -6.87 3.21 5.02
N THR A 19 -7.55 3.97 5.89
CA THR A 19 -8.69 4.82 5.50
C THR A 19 -8.28 5.84 4.43
N GLU A 20 -7.11 6.47 4.57
CA GLU A 20 -6.59 7.38 3.55
C GLU A 20 -6.23 6.65 2.24
N CYS A 21 -5.68 5.44 2.31
CA CYS A 21 -5.37 4.61 1.15
C CYS A 21 -6.63 4.18 0.37
N GLU A 22 -7.77 4.01 1.06
CA GLU A 22 -9.04 3.59 0.47
C GLU A 22 -9.79 4.70 -0.26
N LYS A 23 -9.47 5.98 0.01
CA LYS A 23 -10.04 7.11 -0.72
C LYS A 23 -9.84 6.94 -2.22
N SER A 24 -10.89 7.17 -3.00
CA SER A 24 -10.91 6.92 -4.45
C SER A 24 -9.74 7.56 -5.20
N GLU A 25 -9.40 8.80 -4.84
CA GLU A 25 -8.27 9.57 -5.38
C GLU A 25 -6.90 8.94 -5.12
N ASN A 26 -6.71 8.31 -3.95
CA ASN A 26 -5.45 7.69 -3.56
C ASN A 26 -5.38 6.25 -4.06
N ARG A 27 -6.45 5.48 -3.84
CA ARG A 27 -6.57 4.06 -4.19
C ARG A 27 -6.25 3.81 -5.66
N LYS A 28 -6.77 4.66 -6.55
CA LYS A 28 -6.57 4.53 -8.00
C LYS A 28 -5.09 4.62 -8.38
N VAL A 29 -4.26 5.42 -7.70
CA VAL A 29 -2.83 5.53 -8.03
C VAL A 29 -1.96 4.58 -7.20
N LEU A 30 -2.36 4.26 -5.97
CA LEU A 30 -1.63 3.31 -5.12
C LEU A 30 -1.72 1.87 -5.65
N PHE A 31 -2.91 1.45 -6.09
CA PHE A 31 -3.24 0.05 -6.36
C PHE A 31 -3.82 -0.23 -7.75
N ALA A 32 -3.82 0.73 -8.69
CA ALA A 32 -4.23 0.42 -10.05
C ALA A 32 -3.38 -0.70 -10.67
N VAL A 33 -4.06 -1.56 -11.41
CA VAL A 33 -3.46 -2.52 -12.33
C VAL A 33 -2.99 -1.76 -13.57
N SER A 34 -1.82 -2.13 -14.11
CA SER A 34 -1.10 -1.41 -15.18
C SER A 34 -1.94 -1.07 -16.42
N THR A 35 -3.00 -1.83 -16.70
CA THR A 35 -3.93 -1.60 -17.83
C THR A 35 -4.86 -0.39 -17.65
N ALA A 36 -5.05 0.11 -16.42
CA ALA A 36 -5.85 1.29 -16.11
C ALA A 36 -5.03 2.59 -16.03
N VAL A 37 -3.73 2.53 -16.30
CA VAL A 37 -2.79 3.66 -16.12
C VAL A 37 -3.02 4.79 -17.13
N GLN A 38 -3.73 4.54 -18.23
CA GLN A 38 -4.03 5.56 -19.25
C GLN A 38 -4.86 6.74 -18.71
N ASP A 39 -5.57 6.59 -17.59
CA ASP A 39 -6.45 7.64 -17.00
C ASP A 39 -5.89 8.29 -15.72
N ILE A 40 -4.73 7.89 -15.24
CA ILE A 40 -4.09 8.53 -14.09
C ILE A 40 -3.28 9.70 -14.63
N GLN A 41 -3.87 10.91 -14.61
CA GLN A 41 -3.34 12.20 -15.09
C GLN A 41 -1.95 12.58 -14.50
N GLY A 42 -0.89 11.82 -14.79
CA GLY A 42 0.48 12.10 -14.34
C GLY A 42 0.71 12.04 -12.82
N GLU A 43 -0.29 11.64 -12.03
CA GLU A 43 -0.14 11.57 -10.57
C GLU A 43 0.73 10.36 -10.15
N THR A 44 1.74 10.63 -9.35
CA THR A 44 2.68 9.61 -8.88
C THR A 44 2.27 9.08 -7.50
N LYS A 45 2.65 7.82 -7.19
CA LYS A 45 2.51 7.28 -5.82
C LYS A 45 3.18 8.17 -4.77
N ASN A 46 4.29 8.80 -5.13
CA ASN A 46 4.99 9.73 -4.24
C ASN A 46 4.16 10.97 -3.90
N ALA A 47 3.40 11.51 -4.85
CA ALA A 47 2.46 12.60 -4.60
C ALA A 47 1.35 12.16 -3.62
N VAL A 48 0.84 10.94 -3.79
CA VAL A 48 -0.14 10.36 -2.86
C VAL A 48 0.44 10.18 -1.46
N PHE A 49 1.66 9.63 -1.31
CA PHE A 49 2.29 9.49 0.00
C PHE A 49 2.48 10.83 0.72
N ARG A 50 2.84 11.89 -0.02
CA ARG A 50 2.92 13.26 0.51
C ARG A 50 1.56 13.75 0.99
N ARG A 51 0.52 13.58 0.17
CA ARG A 51 -0.86 13.97 0.50
C ARG A 51 -1.34 13.28 1.77
N ILE A 52 -1.16 11.96 1.87
CA ILE A 52 -1.54 11.17 3.06
C ILE A 52 -0.75 11.65 4.29
N GLY A 53 0.56 11.86 4.17
CA GLY A 53 1.40 12.37 5.25
C GLY A 53 0.94 13.74 5.74
N GLN A 54 0.61 14.65 4.83
CA GLN A 54 0.08 15.98 5.15
C GLN A 54 -1.27 15.92 5.86
N THR A 55 -2.16 15.00 5.45
CA THR A 55 -3.48 14.81 6.06
C THR A 55 -3.39 14.24 7.47
N LEU A 56 -2.60 13.19 7.67
CA LEU A 56 -2.56 12.46 8.96
C LEU A 56 -1.64 13.11 9.99
N PHE A 57 -0.54 13.73 9.53
CA PHE A 57 0.49 14.28 10.41
C PHE A 57 0.93 15.67 9.92
N PRO A 58 0.02 16.67 9.87
CA PRO A 58 0.31 17.99 9.32
C PRO A 58 1.50 18.67 10.00
N GLU A 59 1.65 18.51 11.31
CA GLU A 59 2.77 19.09 12.07
C GLU A 59 4.11 18.42 11.75
N TYR A 60 4.13 17.09 11.57
CA TYR A 60 5.34 16.39 11.15
C TYR A 60 5.69 16.71 9.69
N TYR A 61 4.68 16.93 8.85
CA TYR A 61 4.87 17.31 7.46
C TYR A 61 5.53 18.69 7.33
N LYS A 62 5.10 19.67 8.14
CA LYS A 62 5.73 20.99 8.22
C LYS A 62 7.19 20.91 8.68
N GLN A 63 7.50 20.00 9.60
CA GLN A 63 8.85 19.84 10.13
C GLN A 63 9.78 19.14 9.14
N ASP A 64 9.35 18.03 8.54
CA ASP A 64 10.12 17.27 7.56
C ASP A 64 9.21 16.39 6.69
N SER A 65 8.75 16.96 5.58
CA SER A 65 7.90 16.27 4.61
C SER A 65 8.60 15.08 3.96
N GLY A 66 9.93 15.13 3.77
CA GLY A 66 10.68 14.09 3.06
C GLY A 66 10.75 12.81 3.87
N THR A 67 11.19 12.92 5.13
CA THR A 67 11.24 11.79 6.06
C THR A 67 9.85 11.23 6.34
N LEU A 68 8.84 12.09 6.50
CA LEU A 68 7.46 11.64 6.71
C LEU A 68 6.95 10.84 5.52
N THR A 69 7.14 11.35 4.29
CA THR A 69 6.71 10.67 3.07
C THR A 69 7.34 9.28 2.96
N ASN A 70 8.64 9.15 3.27
CA ASN A 70 9.32 7.86 3.25
C ASN A 70 8.76 6.88 4.30
N ARG A 71 8.38 7.37 5.49
CA ARG A 71 7.74 6.54 6.53
C ARG A 71 6.33 6.09 6.14
N ILE A 72 5.54 6.96 5.52
CA ILE A 72 4.23 6.59 4.95
C ILE A 72 4.40 5.49 3.90
N ARG A 73 5.34 5.67 2.96
CA ARG A 73 5.64 4.67 1.92
C ARG A 73 6.01 3.32 2.54
N ALA A 74 7.00 3.30 3.43
CA ALA A 74 7.48 2.07 4.05
C ALA A 74 6.38 1.32 4.80
N GLN A 75 5.50 2.04 5.51
CA GLN A 75 4.38 1.42 6.22
C GLN A 75 3.36 0.81 5.27
N ILE A 76 2.99 1.50 4.18
CA ILE A 76 2.07 0.97 3.17
C ILE A 76 2.66 -0.27 2.49
N GLU A 77 3.95 -0.26 2.15
CA GLU A 77 4.65 -1.40 1.56
C GLU A 77 4.69 -2.60 2.52
N SER A 78 4.99 -2.35 3.80
CA SER A 78 4.97 -3.37 4.84
C SER A 78 3.58 -4.02 4.98
N LEU A 79 2.52 -3.21 5.09
CA LEU A 79 1.13 -3.70 5.18
C LEU A 79 0.73 -4.48 3.93
N THR A 80 1.12 -4.01 2.74
CA THR A 80 0.85 -4.70 1.47
C THR A 80 1.55 -6.05 1.42
N SER A 81 2.81 -6.13 1.87
CA SER A 81 3.57 -7.38 1.93
C SER A 81 2.93 -8.37 2.90
N MET A 82 2.58 -7.91 4.11
CA MET A 82 1.91 -8.73 5.12
C MET A 82 0.56 -9.27 4.62
N TYR A 83 -0.24 -8.43 3.95
CA TYR A 83 -1.50 -8.86 3.35
C TYR A 83 -1.27 -9.92 2.26
N ARG A 84 -0.27 -9.73 1.38
CA ARG A 84 0.06 -10.72 0.35
C ARG A 84 0.44 -12.06 0.98
N GLU A 85 1.25 -12.05 2.03
CA GLU A 85 1.62 -13.28 2.74
C GLU A 85 0.41 -13.97 3.36
N HIS A 86 -0.43 -13.24 4.10
CA HIS A 86 -1.61 -13.80 4.73
C HIS A 86 -2.66 -14.30 3.72
N SER A 87 -2.82 -13.59 2.60
CA SER A 87 -3.78 -13.97 1.55
C SER A 87 -3.41 -15.27 0.81
N LYS A 88 -2.12 -15.65 0.76
CA LYS A 88 -1.70 -16.96 0.23
C LYS A 88 -2.35 -18.10 1.00
N TRP A 89 -2.35 -18.02 2.33
CA TRP A 89 -2.95 -19.03 3.20
C TRP A 89 -4.46 -19.12 3.01
N LEU A 90 -5.14 -17.98 2.83
CA LEU A 90 -6.57 -17.93 2.55
C LEU A 90 -6.94 -18.62 1.23
N LYS A 91 -6.11 -18.49 0.19
CA LYS A 91 -6.30 -19.17 -1.10
C LYS A 91 -6.21 -20.70 -0.96
N VAL A 92 -5.30 -21.19 -0.12
CA VAL A 92 -5.12 -22.63 0.12
C VAL A 92 -6.32 -23.23 0.84
N THR A 93 -6.96 -22.50 1.75
CA THR A 93 -8.14 -22.98 2.49
C THR A 93 -9.48 -22.79 1.76
N GLY A 94 -9.51 -21.96 0.71
CA GLY A 94 -10.71 -21.70 -0.11
C GLY A 94 -10.95 -22.72 -1.24
N GLY A 95 -10.00 -23.65 -1.46
CA GLY A 95 -10.17 -24.77 -2.36
C GLY A 95 -11.14 -25.78 -1.75
N GLY A 96 -12.40 -25.73 -2.16
CA GLY A 96 -13.37 -26.77 -1.87
C GLY A 96 -12.77 -28.16 -2.12
N LYS A 97 -13.13 -29.12 -1.27
CA LYS A 97 -12.70 -30.52 -1.37
C LYS A 97 -13.17 -31.11 -2.72
N GLY A 98 -12.28 -31.15 -3.70
CA GLY A 98 -12.46 -31.74 -5.03
C GLY A 98 -11.49 -31.02 -5.96
N GLY A 99 -10.35 -31.59 -6.33
CA GLY A 99 -10.16 -32.89 -6.94
C GLY A 99 -9.48 -32.59 -8.28
N ASN A 100 -8.16 -32.84 -8.31
CA ASN A 100 -7.23 -32.83 -9.43
C ASN A 100 -7.31 -31.76 -10.55
N ASP A 101 -6.12 -31.20 -10.77
CA ASP A 101 -5.53 -30.74 -12.02
C ASP A 101 -5.87 -29.35 -12.59
N GLU A 102 -4.77 -28.70 -12.96
CA GLU A 102 -4.62 -27.47 -13.75
C GLU A 102 -4.81 -26.13 -13.05
N SER A 103 -3.70 -25.65 -12.48
CA SER A 103 -3.44 -24.25 -12.14
C SER A 103 -3.58 -23.35 -13.38
N PRO A 104 -4.48 -22.33 -13.40
CA PRO A 104 -4.43 -21.31 -14.42
C PRO A 104 -3.67 -20.08 -13.91
N VAL A 105 -2.47 -19.93 -14.47
CA VAL A 105 -1.77 -18.67 -14.80
C VAL A 105 -1.65 -17.64 -13.68
N GLU A 106 -0.48 -17.66 -13.03
CA GLU A 106 0.14 -16.48 -12.44
C GLU A 106 0.15 -15.34 -13.47
N GLN A 107 -0.71 -14.33 -13.29
CA GLN A 107 -0.36 -12.99 -13.75
C GLN A 107 0.53 -12.39 -12.68
N ASP A 108 1.83 -12.63 -12.84
CA ASP A 108 2.89 -11.80 -12.28
C ASP A 108 2.58 -10.34 -12.60
N VAL A 109 2.02 -9.64 -11.62
CA VAL A 109 2.10 -8.18 -11.58
C VAL A 109 3.55 -7.88 -11.22
N TYR A 110 4.42 -7.93 -12.23
CA TYR A 110 5.80 -7.47 -12.18
C TYR A 110 5.80 -6.00 -11.73
N LEU A 111 5.94 -5.79 -10.43
CA LEU A 111 6.58 -4.61 -9.87
C LEU A 111 8.01 -5.01 -9.48
N SER A 112 8.70 -5.69 -10.42
CA SER A 112 10.15 -5.80 -10.36
C SER A 112 10.75 -4.46 -10.75
N GLY A 113 11.50 -3.87 -9.83
CA GLY A 113 12.56 -2.93 -10.19
C GLY A 113 12.25 -1.47 -9.92
N TRP A 114 12.46 -1.04 -8.67
CA TRP A 114 13.11 0.24 -8.40
C TRP A 114 14.07 0.07 -7.22
N TYR A 115 15.11 -0.75 -7.43
CA TYR A 115 16.39 -0.58 -6.77
C TYR A 115 17.12 0.52 -7.56
N ILE A 116 17.40 1.66 -6.93
CA ILE A 116 18.36 2.63 -7.48
C ILE A 116 19.54 2.63 -6.51
N HIS A 117 20.72 2.31 -7.07
CA HIS A 117 22.05 2.45 -6.44
C HIS A 117 22.36 3.92 -6.13
#